data_AF-A0A7K4NTX5-F1
#
_entry.id   AF-A0A7K4NTX5-F1
#
_cell.length_a   1.000
_cell.length_b   1.000
_cell.length_c   1.000
_cell.angle_alpha   90.00
_cell.angle_beta   90.00
_cell.angle_gamma   90.00
#
_symmetry.space_group_name_H-M   'P 1'
#
loop_
_entity.id
_entity.type
_entity.pdbx_description
1 polymer ?
#
loop_
_entity_poly.entity_id
_entity_poly.type
_entity_poly.pdbx_seq_one_letter_code
_entity_poly.pdbx_strand_id
1 'polypeptide(L)'
;MNLQQKVAQKHQSPGGEMLLVRNTDILSTMVRIPIVVIGLVLVALSAPIQQSFGSSRTLDFTIYPDGSTHVFYELDVDPLELEITVELFGETIENITITDEDGFLLSNEINHNLAVIETFGASHISIDYDTQDLVSKTGKIWAFTIDAPVQYSLLTPKDSVIIEMSNFPLSMQVENEQSHLTLPPGQANISYYISTLASAQSIQPTQEDSATDNSSILVFGVIAAVAIVAAIIIIKRKSSGVEPSITIQKDEQPKPQSLDPEEIFKAKQDLREDDKEIINFISANGGQAYESELRKKFLQPRTTMWRAVKRLERQGIVEVEKKDEQNIVKLTSKLEDPDE
;
A
#
# COMPACT_ATOMS: atom_id res chain seq x y z
N MET A 1 63.12 52.19 -77.96
CA MET A 1 62.80 52.40 -79.41
C MET A 1 61.62 51.50 -79.70
N ASN A 2 60.44 51.92 -80.15
CA ASN A 2 59.87 53.16 -80.69
C ASN A 2 58.41 53.20 -80.17
N LEU A 3 57.93 54.34 -79.65
CA LEU A 3 56.95 55.22 -80.32
C LEU A 3 55.69 54.50 -80.83
N GLN A 4 54.44 54.95 -80.71
CA GLN A 4 53.74 56.12 -80.15
C GLN A 4 52.27 55.91 -80.62
N GLN A 5 51.28 56.31 -79.80
CA GLN A 5 49.99 56.94 -80.15
C GLN A 5 49.16 56.50 -81.39
N LYS A 6 47.90 56.05 -81.26
CA LYS A 6 46.64 56.80 -80.95
C LYS A 6 45.93 57.39 -82.18
N VAL A 7 44.77 56.84 -82.56
CA VAL A 7 43.58 57.48 -83.21
C VAL A 7 42.43 56.45 -83.07
N ALA A 8 41.34 56.58 -82.29
CA ALA A 8 40.28 57.58 -82.11
C ALA A 8 39.23 57.65 -83.25
N GLN A 9 37.97 57.42 -82.85
CA GLN A 9 36.68 57.75 -83.48
C GLN A 9 36.05 56.77 -84.49
N LYS A 10 34.93 56.17 -84.08
CA LYS A 10 33.60 56.66 -84.51
C LYS A 10 32.50 56.19 -83.55
N HIS A 11 31.90 57.14 -82.83
CA HIS A 11 30.60 56.99 -82.19
C HIS A 11 29.51 57.04 -83.25
N GLN A 12 28.61 56.07 -83.25
CA GLN A 12 27.26 56.26 -83.79
C GLN A 12 26.27 55.41 -82.96
N SER A 13 25.49 56.11 -82.15
CA SER A 13 24.22 55.71 -81.53
C SER A 13 23.23 56.81 -81.99
N PRO A 14 21.91 56.59 -82.18
CA PRO A 14 21.06 55.67 -81.42
C PRO A 14 19.99 54.92 -82.22
N GLY A 15 19.48 53.83 -81.66
CA GLY A 15 18.31 53.12 -82.19
C GLY A 15 18.13 51.83 -81.42
N GLY A 16 17.22 51.85 -80.45
CA GLY A 16 16.99 50.71 -79.56
C GLY A 16 16.42 49.50 -80.29
N GLU A 17 16.80 48.31 -79.84
CA GLU A 17 15.91 47.17 -79.71
C GLU A 17 16.57 46.06 -78.87
N MET A 18 15.86 45.69 -77.80
CA MET A 18 15.87 44.42 -77.06
C MET A 18 17.19 43.90 -76.48
N LEU A 19 17.38 44.23 -75.19
CA LEU A 19 18.11 43.38 -74.24
C LEU A 19 17.34 42.06 -74.04
N LEU A 20 17.69 41.04 -74.83
CA LEU A 20 17.31 39.66 -74.51
C LEU A 20 18.19 39.17 -73.34
N VAL A 21 17.72 39.42 -72.12
CA VAL A 21 18.20 38.71 -70.93
C VAL A 21 17.93 37.23 -71.17
N ARG A 22 18.99 36.42 -71.23
CA ARG A 22 18.90 34.96 -71.27
C ARG A 22 18.23 34.47 -69.97
N ASN A 23 16.92 34.28 -69.99
CA ASN A 23 16.14 33.68 -68.89
C ASN A 23 16.40 32.16 -68.70
N THR A 24 17.45 31.61 -69.31
CA THR A 24 17.77 30.18 -69.23
C THR A 24 18.15 29.72 -67.82
N ASP A 25 18.67 30.63 -66.98
CA ASP A 25 19.03 30.29 -65.59
C ASP A 25 17.80 30.23 -64.67
N ILE A 26 16.77 31.04 -64.93
CA ILE A 26 15.54 31.09 -64.12
C ILE A 26 14.70 29.82 -64.30
N LEU A 27 14.63 29.30 -65.54
CA LEU A 27 13.89 28.07 -65.80
C LEU A 27 14.57 26.84 -65.16
N SER A 28 15.90 26.83 -65.10
CA SER A 28 16.67 25.74 -64.48
C SER A 28 16.55 25.72 -62.95
N THR A 29 16.46 26.89 -62.31
CA THR A 29 16.26 27.00 -60.85
C THR A 29 14.83 26.67 -60.46
N MET A 30 13.84 27.01 -61.27
CA MET A 30 12.41 26.74 -61.00
C MET A 30 12.05 25.24 -61.06
N VAL A 31 12.80 24.43 -61.80
CA VAL A 31 12.65 22.95 -61.84
C VAL A 31 13.46 22.25 -60.75
N ARG A 32 14.59 22.81 -60.33
CA ARG A 32 15.45 22.21 -59.29
C ARG A 32 14.89 22.36 -57.89
N ILE A 33 14.20 23.47 -57.59
CA ILE A 33 13.56 23.70 -56.28
C ILE A 33 12.56 22.60 -55.93
N PRO A 34 11.57 22.23 -56.78
CA PRO A 34 10.62 21.18 -56.43
C PRO A 34 11.30 19.80 -56.30
N ILE A 35 12.33 19.51 -57.09
CA ILE A 35 13.08 18.24 -56.98
C ILE A 35 13.84 18.16 -55.65
N VAL A 36 14.46 19.25 -55.21
CA VAL A 36 15.15 19.30 -53.91
C VAL A 36 14.14 19.18 -52.76
N VAL A 37 12.97 19.82 -52.87
CA VAL A 37 11.90 19.70 -51.86
C VAL A 37 11.34 18.29 -51.79
N ILE A 38 11.09 17.64 -52.94
CA ILE A 38 10.64 16.25 -53.00
C ILE A 38 11.70 15.30 -52.41
N GLY A 39 12.98 15.53 -52.72
CA GLY A 39 14.09 14.79 -52.13
C GLY A 39 14.16 14.95 -50.61
N LEU A 40 13.97 16.16 -50.10
CA LEU A 40 13.99 16.44 -48.66
C LEU A 40 12.77 15.84 -47.94
N VAL A 41 11.60 15.84 -48.59
CA VAL A 41 10.39 15.17 -48.09
C VAL A 41 10.58 13.64 -48.07
N LEU A 42 11.15 13.06 -49.12
CA LEU A 42 11.48 11.62 -49.17
C LEU A 42 12.48 11.22 -48.09
N VAL A 43 13.48 12.06 -47.81
CA VAL A 43 14.43 11.83 -46.72
C VAL A 43 13.74 11.89 -45.35
N ALA A 44 12.84 12.85 -45.16
CA ALA A 44 12.04 12.96 -43.93
C ALA A 44 11.09 11.76 -43.71
N LEU A 45 10.55 11.19 -44.80
CA LEU A 45 9.74 9.96 -44.77
C LEU A 45 10.58 8.69 -44.55
N SER A 46 11.87 8.72 -44.90
CA SER A 46 12.80 7.59 -44.71
C SER A 46 13.57 7.62 -43.39
N ALA A 47 13.39 8.67 -42.58
CA ALA A 47 13.84 8.62 -41.20
C ALA A 47 13.13 7.43 -40.55
N PRO A 48 13.85 6.46 -39.95
CA PRO A 48 13.18 5.46 -39.14
C PRO A 48 12.39 6.26 -38.12
N ILE A 49 11.06 6.09 -38.12
CA ILE A 49 10.25 6.50 -37.00
C ILE A 49 10.79 5.63 -35.87
N GLN A 50 11.75 6.16 -35.13
CA GLN A 50 12.16 5.59 -33.87
C GLN A 50 10.94 5.82 -32.98
N GLN A 51 9.94 4.94 -33.10
CA GLN A 51 9.05 4.60 -32.02
C GLN A 51 9.99 4.00 -30.97
N SER A 52 10.69 4.88 -30.25
CA SER A 52 11.00 4.62 -28.87
C SER A 52 9.62 4.52 -28.23
N PHE A 53 9.03 3.31 -28.26
CA PHE A 53 8.10 2.91 -27.23
C PHE A 53 8.93 3.00 -25.95
N GLY A 54 8.93 4.19 -25.37
CA GLY A 54 9.44 4.45 -24.04
C GLY A 54 8.48 3.71 -23.14
N SER A 55 8.73 2.41 -23.00
CA SER A 55 7.87 1.49 -22.30
C SER A 55 7.69 2.04 -20.90
N SER A 56 6.46 2.41 -20.55
CA SER A 56 6.10 2.69 -19.16
C SER A 56 6.14 1.36 -18.44
N ARG A 57 7.33 0.99 -17.99
CA ARG A 57 7.61 -0.26 -17.28
C ARG A 57 7.47 -0.01 -15.80
N THR A 58 6.35 -0.44 -15.24
CA THR A 58 6.22 -0.60 -13.79
C THR A 58 6.94 -1.90 -13.44
N LEU A 59 7.93 -1.83 -12.55
CA LEU A 59 8.64 -3.00 -12.05
C LEU A 59 8.73 -2.90 -10.54
N ASP A 60 8.02 -3.78 -9.86
CA ASP A 60 7.90 -3.77 -8.41
C ASP A 60 8.33 -5.13 -7.84
N PHE A 61 9.18 -5.06 -6.81
CA PHE A 61 9.64 -6.22 -6.06
C PHE A 61 9.13 -6.12 -4.63
N THR A 62 8.48 -7.17 -4.14
CA THR A 62 8.09 -7.28 -2.73
C THR A 62 8.76 -8.49 -2.11
N ILE A 63 9.67 -8.27 -1.16
CA ILE A 63 10.35 -9.35 -0.47
C ILE A 63 9.53 -9.76 0.75
N TYR A 64 9.21 -11.05 0.83
CA TYR A 64 8.51 -11.65 1.95
C TYR A 64 9.47 -12.03 3.10
N PRO A 65 8.96 -12.24 4.34
CA PRO A 65 9.78 -12.59 5.50
C PRO A 65 10.54 -13.91 5.37
N ASP A 66 10.08 -14.82 4.50
CA ASP A 66 10.77 -16.07 4.19
C ASP A 66 11.84 -15.88 3.12
N GLY A 67 12.02 -14.68 2.57
CA GLY A 67 12.97 -14.33 1.52
C GLY A 67 12.52 -14.69 0.10
N SER A 68 11.32 -15.22 -0.09
CA SER A 68 10.71 -15.25 -1.41
C SER A 68 10.41 -13.81 -1.86
N THR A 69 10.50 -13.56 -3.16
CA THR A 69 10.28 -12.24 -3.74
C THR A 69 9.18 -12.32 -4.76
N HIS A 70 8.12 -11.56 -4.53
CA HIS A 70 7.08 -11.31 -5.50
C HIS A 70 7.57 -10.27 -6.51
N VAL A 71 7.35 -10.55 -7.78
CA VAL A 71 7.73 -9.70 -8.89
C VAL A 71 6.48 -9.35 -9.67
N PHE A 72 6.20 -8.05 -9.77
CA PHE A 72 5.15 -7.51 -10.61
C PHE A 72 5.79 -6.63 -11.69
N TYR A 73 5.50 -6.94 -12.95
CA TYR A 73 6.11 -6.26 -14.09
C TYR A 73 5.11 -6.02 -15.21
N GLU A 74 5.00 -4.76 -15.62
CA GLU A 74 4.16 -4.33 -16.74
C GLU A 74 5.00 -3.98 -17.96
N LEU A 75 4.56 -4.40 -19.13
CA LEU A 75 5.24 -4.19 -20.41
C LEU A 75 4.26 -3.74 -21.48
N ASP A 76 4.65 -2.70 -22.22
CA ASP A 76 3.97 -2.31 -23.47
C ASP A 76 4.49 -3.19 -24.62
N VAL A 77 3.56 -3.73 -25.39
CA VAL A 77 3.84 -4.70 -26.47
C VAL A 77 3.28 -4.17 -27.79
N ASP A 78 3.92 -4.51 -28.91
CA ASP A 78 3.40 -4.20 -30.24
C ASP A 78 2.20 -5.12 -30.55
N PRO A 79 0.98 -4.58 -30.79
CA PRO A 79 -0.18 -5.38 -31.15
C PRO A 79 -0.04 -6.17 -32.45
N LEU A 80 0.98 -5.88 -33.27
CA LEU A 80 1.29 -6.62 -34.50
C LEU A 80 2.11 -7.89 -34.23
N GLU A 81 2.78 -7.96 -33.08
CA GLU A 81 3.54 -9.13 -32.65
C GLU A 81 2.61 -10.04 -31.86
N LEU A 82 2.36 -11.25 -32.37
CA LEU A 82 1.47 -12.23 -31.75
C LEU A 82 2.16 -13.07 -30.66
N GLU A 83 3.48 -13.00 -30.60
CA GLU A 83 4.33 -13.73 -29.66
C GLU A 83 5.50 -12.84 -29.26
N ILE A 84 5.84 -12.84 -27.98
CA ILE A 84 7.03 -12.15 -27.47
C ILE A 84 7.85 -13.05 -26.55
N THR A 85 9.12 -12.72 -26.41
CA THR A 85 10.01 -13.35 -25.43
C THR A 85 10.42 -12.33 -24.38
N VAL A 86 10.20 -12.66 -23.11
CA VAL A 86 10.53 -11.82 -21.95
C VAL A 86 11.49 -12.57 -21.04
N GLU A 87 12.52 -11.87 -20.58
CA GLU A 87 13.43 -12.36 -19.54
C GLU A 87 12.84 -12.03 -18.16
N LEU A 88 12.56 -13.07 -17.39
CA LEU A 88 12.09 -13.01 -16.01
C LEU A 88 13.29 -12.89 -15.06
N PHE A 89 13.06 -12.25 -13.92
CA PHE A 89 14.02 -12.19 -12.83
C PHE A 89 13.94 -13.45 -11.97
N GLY A 90 15.04 -14.19 -11.88
CA GLY A 90 15.13 -15.49 -11.20
C GLY A 90 15.15 -16.66 -12.17
N GLU A 91 15.61 -17.83 -11.71
CA GLU A 91 15.63 -19.08 -12.49
C GLU A 91 14.46 -20.01 -12.12
N THR A 92 14.03 -19.94 -10.86
CA THR A 92 12.91 -20.66 -10.28
C THR A 92 11.70 -19.74 -10.21
N ILE A 93 10.76 -19.98 -11.10
CA ILE A 93 9.53 -19.19 -11.24
C ILE A 93 8.36 -19.99 -10.68
N GLU A 94 7.64 -19.41 -9.73
CA GLU A 94 6.49 -19.99 -9.07
C GLU A 94 5.27 -19.07 -9.24
N ASN A 95 4.06 -19.65 -9.25
CA ASN A 95 2.78 -18.93 -9.24
C ASN A 95 2.57 -17.89 -10.36
N ILE A 96 3.25 -18.05 -11.51
CA ILE A 96 3.17 -17.07 -12.60
C ILE A 96 1.77 -16.92 -13.18
N THR A 97 1.37 -15.66 -13.35
CA THR A 97 0.15 -15.23 -13.99
C THR A 97 0.49 -14.12 -14.99
N ILE A 98 0.08 -14.29 -16.24
CA ILE A 98 0.31 -13.31 -17.29
C ILE A 98 -1.04 -12.90 -17.86
N THR A 99 -1.36 -11.62 -17.85
CA THR A 99 -2.62 -11.07 -18.35
C THR A 99 -2.43 -9.92 -19.32
N ASP A 100 -3.40 -9.72 -20.21
CA ASP A 100 -3.48 -8.53 -21.06
C ASP A 100 -4.15 -7.33 -20.36
N GLU A 101 -4.38 -6.24 -21.12
CA GLU A 101 -5.08 -5.05 -20.66
C GLU A 101 -6.53 -5.27 -20.20
N ASP A 102 -7.20 -6.32 -20.68
CA ASP A 102 -8.58 -6.68 -20.35
C ASP A 102 -8.66 -7.71 -19.20
N GLY A 103 -7.50 -8.17 -18.70
CA GLY A 103 -7.39 -9.18 -17.64
C GLY A 103 -7.55 -10.62 -18.13
N PHE A 104 -7.43 -10.86 -19.43
CA PHE A 104 -7.44 -12.21 -20.01
C PHE A 104 -6.10 -12.89 -19.80
N LEU A 105 -6.13 -14.17 -19.42
CA LEU A 105 -4.92 -14.96 -19.20
C LEU A 105 -4.24 -15.32 -20.53
N LEU A 106 -2.99 -14.90 -20.68
CA LEU A 106 -2.18 -15.18 -21.86
C LEU A 106 -1.48 -16.53 -21.72
N SER A 107 -1.47 -17.27 -22.84
CA SER A 107 -0.77 -18.54 -22.96
C SER A 107 0.73 -18.30 -22.94
N ASN A 108 1.47 -19.13 -22.22
CA ASN A 108 2.92 -18.96 -22.05
C ASN A 108 3.65 -20.30 -21.89
N GLU A 109 4.89 -20.32 -22.36
CA GLU A 109 5.85 -21.39 -22.13
C GLU A 109 7.09 -20.81 -21.42
N ILE A 110 7.48 -21.42 -20.31
CA ILE A 110 8.60 -20.94 -19.50
C ILE A 110 9.74 -21.95 -19.57
N ASN A 111 10.92 -21.45 -19.90
CA ASN A 111 12.15 -22.21 -19.92
C ASN A 111 13.20 -21.46 -19.08
N HIS A 112 13.43 -21.94 -17.85
CA HIS A 112 14.25 -21.25 -16.85
C HIS A 112 13.73 -19.83 -16.60
N ASN A 113 14.50 -18.81 -17.01
CA ASN A 113 14.16 -17.41 -16.86
C ASN A 113 13.56 -16.79 -18.14
N LEU A 114 13.36 -17.55 -19.22
CA LEU A 114 12.78 -17.03 -20.46
C LEU A 114 11.32 -17.47 -20.57
N ALA A 115 10.42 -16.49 -20.66
CA ALA A 115 9.01 -16.71 -20.93
C ALA A 115 8.69 -16.34 -22.39
N VAL A 116 8.15 -17.30 -23.13
CA VAL A 116 7.54 -17.08 -24.45
C VAL A 116 6.04 -16.90 -24.23
N ILE A 117 5.50 -15.76 -24.61
CA ILE A 117 4.13 -15.34 -24.31
C ILE A 117 3.39 -15.11 -25.63
N GLU A 118 2.25 -15.77 -25.81
CA GLU A 118 1.34 -15.53 -26.92
C GLU A 118 0.42 -14.36 -26.56
N THR A 119 0.65 -13.20 -27.17
CA THR A 119 -0.02 -11.93 -26.83
C THR A 119 -1.32 -11.72 -27.59
N PHE A 120 -1.51 -12.41 -28.72
CA PHE A 120 -2.71 -12.30 -29.58
C PHE A 120 -3.11 -10.86 -29.95
N GLY A 121 -2.12 -9.96 -30.00
CA GLY A 121 -2.33 -8.53 -30.31
C GLY A 121 -2.66 -7.65 -29.12
N ALA A 122 -2.40 -8.10 -27.88
CA ALA A 122 -2.40 -7.27 -26.69
C ALA A 122 -1.42 -6.10 -26.83
N SER A 123 -1.84 -4.94 -26.35
CA SER A 123 -1.00 -3.73 -26.35
C SER A 123 -0.25 -3.53 -25.04
N HIS A 124 -0.72 -4.15 -23.98
CA HIS A 124 -0.14 -4.07 -22.65
C HIS A 124 -0.27 -5.40 -21.94
N ILE A 125 0.80 -5.86 -21.31
CA ILE A 125 0.79 -7.11 -20.54
C ILE A 125 1.28 -6.87 -19.13
N SER A 126 0.69 -7.61 -18.20
CA SER A 126 1.08 -7.67 -16.80
C SER A 126 1.58 -9.07 -16.49
N ILE A 127 2.77 -9.16 -15.90
CA ILE A 127 3.43 -10.40 -15.50
C ILE A 127 3.59 -10.35 -13.98
N ASP A 128 2.98 -11.32 -13.30
CA ASP A 128 2.93 -11.44 -11.85
C ASP A 128 3.42 -12.84 -11.46
N TYR A 129 4.45 -12.94 -10.61
CA TYR A 129 4.99 -14.22 -10.17
C TYR A 129 5.80 -14.12 -8.88
N ASP A 130 6.16 -15.26 -8.31
CA ASP A 130 7.05 -15.36 -7.15
C ASP A 130 8.36 -16.09 -7.53
N THR A 131 9.47 -15.69 -6.93
CA THR A 131 10.77 -16.36 -7.09
C THR A 131 11.57 -16.38 -5.78
N GLN A 132 12.43 -17.38 -5.59
CA GLN A 132 13.26 -17.52 -4.40
C GLN A 132 14.73 -17.12 -4.64
N ASP A 133 15.10 -16.76 -5.88
CA ASP A 133 16.50 -16.63 -6.29
C ASP A 133 17.11 -15.25 -6.05
N LEU A 134 16.27 -14.22 -5.92
CA LEU A 134 16.73 -12.83 -5.80
C LEU A 134 17.34 -12.50 -4.43
N VAL A 135 17.11 -13.35 -3.43
CA VAL A 135 17.57 -13.15 -2.05
C VAL A 135 18.50 -14.26 -1.61
N SER A 136 19.78 -13.90 -1.40
CA SER A 136 20.76 -14.80 -0.80
C SER A 136 20.73 -14.70 0.73
N LYS A 137 20.52 -15.83 1.41
CA LYS A 137 20.42 -15.91 2.88
C LYS A 137 21.74 -16.40 3.48
N THR A 138 22.60 -15.48 3.93
CA THR A 138 23.88 -15.84 4.56
C THR A 138 23.87 -15.50 6.06
N GLY A 139 23.51 -16.49 6.89
CA GLY A 139 23.41 -16.30 8.33
C GLY A 139 22.27 -15.34 8.69
N LYS A 140 22.59 -14.26 9.42
CA LYS A 140 21.61 -13.22 9.81
C LYS A 140 21.46 -12.10 8.78
N ILE A 141 22.38 -12.00 7.82
CA ILE A 141 22.39 -10.94 6.81
C ILE A 141 21.94 -11.57 5.50
N TRP A 142 20.88 -11.01 4.94
CA TRP A 142 20.33 -11.42 3.65
C TRP A 142 20.64 -10.34 2.63
N ALA A 143 20.89 -10.75 1.39
CA ALA A 143 21.26 -9.84 0.32
C ALA A 143 20.30 -10.01 -0.86
N PHE A 144 19.55 -8.97 -1.17
CA PHE A 144 18.78 -8.86 -2.41
C PHE A 144 19.72 -8.40 -3.54
N THR A 145 19.77 -9.13 -4.64
CA THR A 145 20.61 -8.81 -5.80
C THR A 145 19.78 -8.82 -7.07
N ILE A 146 19.88 -7.75 -7.86
CA ILE A 146 19.13 -7.59 -9.10
C ILE A 146 19.97 -6.81 -10.12
N ASP A 147 19.74 -7.05 -11.40
CA ASP A 147 20.17 -6.19 -12.50
C ASP A 147 18.95 -5.85 -13.35
N ALA A 148 18.37 -4.66 -13.12
CA ALA A 148 17.13 -4.26 -13.74
C ALA A 148 17.41 -3.22 -14.85
N PRO A 149 16.84 -3.38 -16.06
CA PRO A 149 17.06 -2.44 -17.17
C PRO A 149 16.30 -1.12 -17.01
N VAL A 150 15.40 -1.04 -16.02
CA VAL A 150 14.51 0.10 -15.75
C VAL A 150 14.53 0.50 -14.28
N GLN A 151 13.95 1.66 -13.97
CA GLN A 151 13.65 2.03 -12.60
C GLN A 151 12.66 1.02 -11.99
N TYR A 152 12.84 0.71 -10.71
CA TYR A 152 12.00 -0.24 -10.02
C TYR A 152 11.76 0.16 -8.56
N SER A 153 10.67 -0.37 -7.99
CA SER A 153 10.37 -0.25 -6.56
C SER A 153 10.76 -1.53 -5.83
N LEU A 154 11.24 -1.39 -4.60
CA LEU A 154 11.54 -2.50 -3.72
C LEU A 154 10.87 -2.27 -2.37
N LEU A 155 9.98 -3.18 -1.99
CA LEU A 155 9.39 -3.25 -0.67
C LEU A 155 10.10 -4.33 0.16
N THR A 156 10.76 -3.91 1.23
CA THR A 156 11.46 -4.84 2.12
C THR A 156 10.51 -5.58 3.06
N PRO A 157 10.93 -6.72 3.65
CA PRO A 157 10.12 -7.42 4.64
C PRO A 157 9.86 -6.53 5.86
N LYS A 158 8.80 -6.83 6.60
CA LYS A 158 8.55 -6.20 7.90
C LYS A 158 9.72 -6.44 8.85
N ASP A 159 9.95 -5.47 9.72
CA ASP A 159 11.00 -5.50 10.74
C ASP A 159 12.42 -5.64 10.17
N SER A 160 12.61 -5.28 8.89
CA SER A 160 13.92 -5.32 8.25
C SER A 160 14.71 -4.03 8.46
N VAL A 161 16.01 -4.17 8.69
CA VAL A 161 16.95 -3.06 8.77
C VAL A 161 17.97 -3.21 7.67
N ILE A 162 18.09 -2.19 6.83
CA ILE A 162 19.04 -2.15 5.72
C ILE A 162 20.42 -1.75 6.26
N ILE A 163 21.43 -2.53 5.92
CA ILE A 163 22.81 -2.38 6.38
C ILE A 163 23.64 -1.68 5.31
N GLU A 164 23.53 -2.16 4.07
CA GLU A 164 24.38 -1.75 2.95
C GLU A 164 23.57 -1.76 1.66
N MET A 165 23.90 -0.81 0.78
CA MET A 165 23.35 -0.72 -0.57
C MET A 165 24.49 -0.39 -1.53
N SER A 166 24.59 -1.08 -2.67
CA SER A 166 25.58 -0.76 -3.69
C SER A 166 25.26 0.54 -4.44
N ASN A 167 23.97 0.86 -4.59
CA ASN A 167 23.46 2.08 -5.21
C ASN A 167 22.50 2.80 -4.26
N PHE A 168 22.47 4.13 -4.33
CA PHE A 168 21.55 4.93 -3.53
C PHE A 168 20.18 5.00 -4.20
N PRO A 169 19.09 4.80 -3.45
CA PRO A 169 17.75 4.92 -3.99
C PRO A 169 17.42 6.39 -4.30
N LEU A 170 16.59 6.59 -5.32
CA LEU A 170 16.02 7.88 -5.71
C LEU A 170 15.03 8.38 -4.66
N SER A 171 14.32 7.45 -4.01
CA SER A 171 13.43 7.74 -2.89
C SER A 171 13.48 6.59 -1.89
N MET A 172 13.39 6.92 -0.60
CA MET A 172 13.30 5.95 0.48
C MET A 172 12.22 6.45 1.43
N GLN A 173 11.24 5.61 1.69
CA GLN A 173 10.16 5.86 2.63
C GLN A 173 10.06 4.66 3.57
N VAL A 174 9.79 4.92 4.84
CA VAL A 174 9.59 3.87 5.84
C VAL A 174 8.20 4.04 6.40
N GLU A 175 7.35 3.05 6.16
CA GLU A 175 5.97 3.02 6.66
C GLU A 175 5.69 1.64 7.23
N ASN A 176 5.06 1.57 8.41
CA ASN A 176 4.71 0.31 9.08
C ASN A 176 5.88 -0.68 9.19
N GLU A 177 7.09 -0.18 9.52
CA GLU A 177 8.30 -1.00 9.68
C GLU A 177 8.75 -1.73 8.40
N GLN A 178 8.29 -1.26 7.24
CA GLN A 178 8.76 -1.68 5.91
C GLN A 178 9.42 -0.50 5.20
N SER A 179 10.52 -0.77 4.51
CA SER A 179 11.18 0.23 3.67
C SER A 179 10.68 0.08 2.24
N HIS A 180 10.10 1.16 1.70
CA HIS A 180 9.78 1.30 0.30
C HIS A 180 10.87 2.12 -0.38
N LEU A 181 11.56 1.50 -1.32
CA LEU A 181 12.70 2.07 -2.02
C LEU A 181 12.36 2.23 -3.50
N THR A 182 12.73 3.36 -4.10
CA THR A 182 12.72 3.52 -5.56
C THR A 182 14.17 3.57 -6.04
N LEU A 183 14.58 2.64 -6.89
CA LEU A 183 15.97 2.48 -7.32
C LEU A 183 16.13 2.81 -8.81
N PRO A 184 17.27 3.40 -9.22
CA PRO A 184 17.57 3.63 -10.63
C PRO A 184 17.86 2.30 -11.35
N PRO A 185 17.80 2.27 -12.69
CA PRO A 185 18.20 1.10 -13.47
C PRO A 185 19.67 0.71 -13.24
N GLY A 186 19.95 -0.57 -13.41
CA GLY A 186 21.26 -1.20 -13.31
C GLY A 186 21.35 -2.20 -12.16
N GLN A 187 22.58 -2.62 -11.88
CA GLN A 187 22.86 -3.60 -10.84
C GLN A 187 22.74 -2.99 -9.44
N ALA A 188 22.01 -3.68 -8.57
CA ALA A 188 21.87 -3.34 -7.16
C ALA A 188 22.10 -4.56 -6.28
N ASN A 189 22.76 -4.32 -5.15
CA ASN A 189 22.89 -5.25 -4.05
C ASN A 189 22.47 -4.53 -2.76
N ILE A 190 21.49 -5.08 -2.05
CA ILE A 190 20.96 -4.51 -0.82
C ILE A 190 21.03 -5.57 0.26
N SER A 191 21.88 -5.32 1.25
CA SER A 191 22.06 -6.19 2.40
C SER A 191 21.23 -5.70 3.57
N TYR A 192 20.46 -6.59 4.17
CA TYR A 192 19.56 -6.30 5.28
C TYR A 192 19.54 -7.46 6.29
N TYR A 193 19.02 -7.21 7.48
CA TYR A 193 18.67 -8.26 8.43
C TYR A 193 17.24 -8.07 8.92
N ILE A 194 16.58 -9.17 9.27
CA ILE A 194 15.27 -9.14 9.92
C ILE A 194 15.50 -9.04 11.43
N SER A 195 15.01 -7.97 12.05
CA SER A 195 15.14 -7.71 13.47
C SER A 195 14.19 -8.60 14.26
N THR A 196 14.75 -9.51 15.07
CA THR A 196 13.95 -10.46 15.87
C THR A 196 13.31 -9.85 17.12
N LEU A 197 13.42 -8.53 17.36
CA LEU A 197 12.64 -7.89 18.45
C LEU A 197 11.13 -8.00 18.22
N ALA A 198 10.71 -8.16 16.95
CA ALA A 198 9.34 -8.49 16.57
C ALA A 198 9.11 -10.01 16.42
N SER A 199 10.10 -10.76 15.90
CA SER A 199 9.99 -12.23 15.75
C SER A 199 10.04 -13.01 17.08
N ALA A 200 10.49 -12.40 18.18
CA ALA A 200 10.56 -12.99 19.51
C ALA A 200 9.42 -12.57 20.45
N GLN A 201 8.37 -11.89 19.97
CA GLN A 201 7.11 -11.77 20.71
C GLN A 201 6.29 -13.06 20.59
N SER A 202 6.92 -14.18 20.94
CA SER A 202 6.22 -15.32 21.53
C SER A 202 6.11 -15.03 23.01
N ILE A 203 4.90 -15.14 23.54
CA ILE A 203 4.52 -14.88 24.93
C ILE A 203 5.47 -15.64 25.87
N GLN A 204 6.35 -14.92 26.57
CA GLN A 204 6.98 -15.39 27.80
C GLN A 204 6.92 -14.28 28.85
N PRO A 205 6.40 -14.57 30.06
CA PRO A 205 6.26 -13.58 31.11
C PRO A 205 7.64 -13.22 31.67
N THR A 206 7.97 -11.93 31.69
CA THR A 206 9.10 -11.41 32.46
C THR A 206 8.81 -11.64 33.95
N GLN A 207 9.45 -12.65 34.54
CA GLN A 207 9.64 -12.71 35.99
C GLN A 207 10.82 -11.80 36.34
N GLU A 208 10.52 -10.66 36.96
CA GLU A 208 11.51 -9.84 37.63
C GLU A 208 11.85 -10.46 38.99
N ASP A 209 12.91 -11.27 39.02
CA ASP A 209 13.68 -11.48 40.24
C ASP A 209 14.77 -10.41 40.29
N SER A 210 14.60 -9.42 41.16
CA SER A 210 15.69 -8.54 41.58
C SER A 210 16.05 -8.84 43.03
N ALA A 211 17.22 -9.45 43.18
CA ALA A 211 17.88 -9.62 44.46
C ALA A 211 18.29 -8.24 45.02
N THR A 212 17.87 -8.04 46.27
CA THR A 212 18.47 -7.24 47.33
C THR A 212 19.93 -6.84 47.09
N ASP A 213 20.24 -5.54 47.11
CA ASP A 213 21.01 -5.01 48.25
C ASP A 213 21.06 -3.46 48.35
N ASN A 214 21.14 -3.03 49.61
CA ASN A 214 21.67 -1.76 50.13
C ASN A 214 20.73 -0.58 50.49
N SER A 215 20.51 -0.50 51.82
CA SER A 215 20.88 0.66 52.65
C SER A 215 19.88 1.80 52.89
N SER A 216 19.19 1.63 54.02
CA SER A 216 19.03 2.56 55.16
C SER A 216 18.24 3.90 55.09
N ILE A 217 17.07 3.83 55.76
CA ILE A 217 16.54 4.70 56.84
C ILE A 217 16.57 6.24 56.64
N LEU A 218 15.40 6.90 56.54
CA LEU A 218 14.83 7.78 57.60
C LEU A 218 13.46 8.41 57.27
N VAL A 219 12.68 8.47 58.36
CA VAL A 219 11.29 8.85 58.61
C VAL A 219 10.98 10.35 58.42
N PHE A 220 9.74 10.70 58.05
CA PHE A 220 8.75 11.64 58.65
C PHE A 220 7.67 11.93 57.58
N GLY A 221 6.36 12.12 57.81
CA GLY A 221 5.54 12.31 59.00
C GLY A 221 4.11 12.70 58.55
N VAL A 222 3.14 12.42 59.42
CA VAL A 222 1.66 12.51 59.33
C VAL A 222 1.12 13.95 59.16
N ILE A 223 -0.08 14.12 58.54
CA ILE A 223 -1.23 15.01 58.89
C ILE A 223 -2.37 14.76 57.87
N ALA A 224 -3.42 14.00 58.23
CA ALA A 224 -4.76 14.41 58.72
C ALA A 224 -5.72 14.90 57.61
N ALA A 225 -6.82 14.20 57.28
CA ALA A 225 -8.05 13.99 58.07
C ALA A 225 -8.84 15.28 58.37
N VAL A 226 -9.58 15.82 57.40
CA VAL A 226 -10.80 16.65 57.59
C VAL A 226 -11.71 16.49 56.36
N ALA A 227 -13.04 16.44 56.60
CA ALA A 227 -14.16 16.63 55.67
C ALA A 227 -15.02 15.40 55.28
N ILE A 228 -15.38 14.56 56.26
CA ILE A 228 -16.53 13.62 56.16
C ILE A 228 -17.80 14.15 56.89
N VAL A 229 -17.82 15.39 57.40
CA VAL A 229 -18.90 15.85 58.31
C VAL A 229 -19.99 16.73 57.64
N ALA A 230 -19.89 17.09 56.35
CA ALA A 230 -20.80 18.09 55.75
C ALA A 230 -22.08 17.54 55.07
N ALA A 231 -22.26 16.23 54.91
CA ALA A 231 -23.31 15.70 54.03
C ALA A 231 -24.63 15.25 54.73
N ILE A 232 -24.72 15.27 56.06
CA ILE A 232 -25.85 14.62 56.78
C ILE A 232 -26.92 15.59 57.29
N ILE A 233 -26.70 16.91 57.28
CA ILE A 233 -27.63 17.85 57.95
C ILE A 233 -27.96 19.03 57.04
N ILE A 234 -28.86 18.85 56.07
CA ILE A 234 -29.81 19.85 55.53
C ILE A 234 -30.87 19.03 54.76
N ILE A 235 -31.94 18.57 55.44
CA ILE A 235 -33.30 19.18 55.40
C ILE A 235 -33.91 19.02 53.99
N LYS A 236 -34.88 18.15 53.67
CA LYS A 236 -36.12 17.71 54.34
C LYS A 236 -36.99 18.86 54.89
N ARG A 237 -37.67 19.61 53.99
CA ARG A 237 -38.98 20.23 54.32
C ARG A 237 -39.83 20.62 53.07
N LYS A 238 -40.92 19.85 52.88
CA LYS A 238 -42.31 20.31 52.60
C LYS A 238 -42.75 20.77 51.19
N SER A 239 -43.31 19.81 50.43
CA SER A 239 -44.68 19.66 49.86
C SER A 239 -45.56 20.85 49.42
N SER A 240 -46.29 20.59 48.31
CA SER A 240 -47.53 21.19 47.73
C SER A 240 -47.31 22.33 46.72
N GLY A 241 -47.83 22.39 45.50
CA GLY A 241 -48.76 21.59 44.66
C GLY A 241 -49.21 22.47 43.47
N VAL A 242 -49.82 21.87 42.44
CA VAL A 242 -50.52 22.44 41.23
C VAL A 242 -49.76 22.34 39.88
N GLU A 243 -50.13 21.29 39.13
CA GLU A 243 -50.21 21.17 37.64
C GLU A 243 -51.58 21.72 37.15
N PRO A 244 -51.88 22.01 35.86
CA PRO A 244 -51.42 21.34 34.61
C PRO A 244 -51.02 22.34 33.49
N SER A 245 -50.59 22.05 32.26
CA SER A 245 -50.47 20.90 31.34
C SER A 245 -49.45 21.41 30.27
N ILE A 246 -48.52 20.65 29.69
CA ILE A 246 -48.69 19.61 28.67
C ILE A 246 -47.43 18.69 28.69
N THR A 247 -47.69 17.45 29.11
CA THR A 247 -47.16 16.09 28.82
C THR A 247 -46.31 15.94 27.53
N ILE A 248 -45.24 15.10 27.37
CA ILE A 248 -44.82 13.75 27.85
C ILE A 248 -43.26 13.69 27.64
N GLN A 249 -42.33 13.72 28.62
CA GLN A 249 -41.77 12.69 29.56
C GLN A 249 -41.34 11.38 28.88
N LYS A 250 -40.06 10.97 28.82
CA LYS A 250 -39.02 10.74 29.86
C LYS A 250 -39.45 9.74 30.94
N ASP A 251 -39.72 8.52 30.50
CA ASP A 251 -39.70 7.29 31.31
C ASP A 251 -38.43 6.50 30.90
N GLU A 252 -37.78 5.67 31.69
CA GLU A 252 -37.75 5.36 33.11
C GLU A 252 -36.57 4.38 33.14
N GLN A 253 -35.42 4.79 33.65
CA GLN A 253 -34.25 3.92 33.72
C GLN A 253 -34.42 3.06 34.98
N PRO A 254 -34.69 1.74 34.87
CA PRO A 254 -34.84 0.90 36.03
C PRO A 254 -33.47 0.71 36.68
N LYS A 255 -33.50 0.70 38.01
CA LYS A 255 -32.42 0.35 38.93
C LYS A 255 -31.74 -0.98 38.52
N PRO A 256 -30.40 -1.10 38.64
CA PRO A 256 -29.63 -2.20 38.06
C PRO A 256 -29.98 -3.53 38.70
N GLN A 257 -30.42 -4.49 37.89
CA GLN A 257 -30.34 -5.89 38.22
C GLN A 257 -28.91 -6.32 37.91
N SER A 258 -28.11 -6.46 38.96
CA SER A 258 -26.81 -7.11 38.90
C SER A 258 -27.01 -8.54 38.41
N LEU A 259 -26.74 -8.77 37.13
CA LEU A 259 -26.64 -10.12 36.58
C LEU A 259 -25.29 -10.66 37.05
N ASP A 260 -25.33 -11.52 38.06
CA ASP A 260 -24.14 -12.20 38.58
C ASP A 260 -23.56 -13.08 37.47
N PRO A 261 -22.32 -12.83 37.01
CA PRO A 261 -21.69 -13.60 35.94
C PRO A 261 -21.61 -15.11 36.26
N GLU A 262 -21.57 -15.43 37.55
CA GLU A 262 -21.45 -16.79 38.07
C GLU A 262 -22.67 -17.69 37.77
N GLU A 263 -23.87 -17.13 37.59
CA GLU A 263 -25.05 -17.92 37.19
C GLU A 263 -24.99 -18.32 35.70
N ILE A 264 -24.47 -17.43 34.86
CA ILE A 264 -24.27 -17.67 33.41
C ILE A 264 -23.17 -18.73 33.19
N PHE A 265 -22.09 -18.68 33.99
CA PHE A 265 -21.02 -19.66 33.93
C PHE A 265 -21.42 -21.05 34.44
N LYS A 266 -22.41 -21.15 35.33
CA LYS A 266 -22.95 -22.43 35.81
C LYS A 266 -23.92 -23.08 34.81
N ALA A 267 -24.67 -22.27 34.05
CA ALA A 267 -25.64 -22.77 33.08
C ALA A 267 -25.00 -23.32 31.79
N LYS A 268 -23.83 -22.79 31.37
CA LYS A 268 -23.10 -23.29 30.19
C LYS A 268 -21.64 -23.56 30.51
N GLN A 269 -21.32 -24.85 30.69
CA GLN A 269 -19.99 -25.34 31.05
C GLN A 269 -18.95 -25.31 29.89
N ASP A 270 -19.35 -24.87 28.68
CA ASP A 270 -18.54 -24.87 27.45
C ASP A 270 -18.26 -23.45 26.93
N LEU A 271 -17.72 -22.58 27.79
CA LEU A 271 -17.28 -21.23 27.43
C LEU A 271 -15.76 -21.11 27.43
N ARG A 272 -15.20 -20.55 26.35
CA ARG A 272 -13.76 -20.26 26.24
C ARG A 272 -13.36 -19.17 27.23
N GLU A 273 -12.10 -19.16 27.64
CA GLU A 273 -11.59 -18.16 28.60
C GLU A 273 -11.79 -16.73 28.07
N ASP A 274 -11.48 -16.49 26.79
CA ASP A 274 -11.72 -15.22 26.09
C ASP A 274 -13.20 -14.76 26.18
N ASP A 275 -14.16 -15.71 26.10
CA ASP A 275 -15.59 -15.41 26.09
C ASP A 275 -16.09 -15.04 27.50
N LYS A 276 -15.52 -15.64 28.55
CA LYS A 276 -15.86 -15.31 29.95
C LYS A 276 -15.42 -13.90 30.30
N GLU A 277 -14.25 -13.48 29.84
CA GLU A 277 -13.76 -12.13 30.10
C GLU A 277 -14.64 -11.08 29.42
N ILE A 278 -15.14 -11.35 28.21
CA ILE A 278 -16.08 -10.48 27.49
C ILE A 278 -17.38 -10.33 28.29
N ILE A 279 -17.95 -11.44 28.77
CA ILE A 279 -19.18 -11.43 29.58
C ILE A 279 -18.97 -10.65 30.89
N ASN A 280 -17.85 -10.88 31.59
CA ASN A 280 -17.50 -10.15 32.80
C ASN A 280 -17.38 -8.65 32.55
N PHE A 281 -16.79 -8.25 31.43
CA PHE A 281 -16.65 -6.83 31.07
C PHE A 281 -18.00 -6.18 30.75
N ILE A 282 -18.90 -6.88 30.03
CA ILE A 282 -20.23 -6.36 29.74
C ILE A 282 -21.07 -6.24 31.02
N SER A 283 -20.95 -7.22 31.94
CA SER A 283 -21.62 -7.16 33.25
C SER A 283 -21.10 -6.01 34.11
N ALA A 284 -19.77 -5.81 34.16
CA ALA A 284 -19.14 -4.71 34.88
C ALA A 284 -19.57 -3.32 34.37
N ASN A 285 -19.90 -3.20 33.08
CA ASN A 285 -20.40 -1.97 32.46
C ASN A 285 -21.93 -1.80 32.55
N GLY A 286 -22.60 -2.56 33.41
CA GLY A 286 -24.04 -2.45 33.64
C GLY A 286 -24.90 -3.26 32.67
N GLY A 287 -24.36 -4.34 32.11
CA GLY A 287 -25.08 -5.28 31.25
C GLY A 287 -25.10 -4.91 29.77
N GLN A 288 -24.39 -3.86 29.36
CA GLN A 288 -24.29 -3.40 27.97
C GLN A 288 -22.92 -2.79 27.68
N ALA A 289 -22.39 -2.99 26.48
CA ALA A 289 -21.14 -2.40 26.03
C ALA A 289 -21.14 -2.16 24.52
N TYR A 290 -20.39 -1.16 24.04
CA TYR A 290 -20.18 -1.00 22.61
C TYR A 290 -19.13 -1.99 22.10
N GLU A 291 -19.27 -2.47 20.86
CA GLU A 291 -18.25 -3.30 20.22
C GLU A 291 -16.89 -2.58 20.17
N SER A 292 -16.91 -1.26 19.98
CA SER A 292 -15.72 -0.41 19.99
C SER A 292 -15.01 -0.39 21.35
N GLU A 293 -15.74 -0.50 22.46
CA GLU A 293 -15.19 -0.58 23.82
C GLU A 293 -14.59 -1.96 24.11
N LEU A 294 -15.28 -3.02 23.68
CA LEU A 294 -14.75 -4.38 23.75
C LEU A 294 -13.43 -4.49 22.97
N ARG A 295 -13.39 -3.94 21.76
CA ARG A 295 -12.19 -3.90 20.92
C ARG A 295 -11.02 -3.21 21.62
N LYS A 296 -11.27 -2.07 22.27
CA LYS A 296 -10.25 -1.31 23.01
C LYS A 296 -9.75 -2.06 24.25
N LYS A 297 -10.66 -2.72 24.99
CA LYS A 297 -10.32 -3.45 26.21
C LYS A 297 -9.48 -4.69 25.94
N PHE A 298 -9.84 -5.47 24.91
CA PHE A 298 -9.23 -6.76 24.61
C PHE A 298 -8.14 -6.68 23.54
N LEU A 299 -7.87 -5.48 23.00
CA LEU A 299 -6.88 -5.23 21.93
C LEU A 299 -7.08 -6.12 20.70
N GLN A 300 -8.31 -6.58 20.46
CA GLN A 300 -8.64 -7.49 19.36
C GLN A 300 -8.95 -6.72 18.07
N PRO A 301 -8.66 -7.27 16.87
CA PRO A 301 -9.16 -6.73 15.61
C PRO A 301 -10.69 -6.78 15.52
N ARG A 302 -11.29 -5.90 14.70
CA ARG A 302 -12.75 -5.78 14.53
C ARG A 302 -13.42 -7.10 14.12
N THR A 303 -12.83 -7.82 13.16
CA THR A 303 -13.36 -9.11 12.68
C THR A 303 -13.29 -10.21 13.75
N THR A 304 -12.23 -10.25 14.55
CA THR A 304 -12.06 -11.22 15.65
C THR A 304 -13.05 -10.95 16.78
N MET A 305 -13.20 -9.69 17.20
CA MET A 305 -14.18 -9.31 18.22
C MET A 305 -15.61 -9.55 17.73
N TRP A 306 -15.92 -9.22 16.48
CA TRP A 306 -17.23 -9.50 15.88
C TRP A 306 -17.55 -11.00 15.85
N ARG A 307 -16.56 -11.86 15.56
CA ARG A 307 -16.72 -13.32 15.63
C ARG A 307 -17.00 -13.81 17.05
N ALA A 308 -16.34 -13.24 18.06
CA ALA A 308 -16.58 -13.57 19.46
C ALA A 308 -17.99 -13.14 19.90
N VAL A 309 -18.39 -11.91 19.59
CA VAL A 309 -19.75 -11.38 19.86
C VAL A 309 -20.82 -12.21 19.15
N LYS A 310 -20.64 -12.55 17.87
CA LYS A 310 -21.58 -13.41 17.13
C LYS A 310 -21.64 -14.84 17.66
N ARG A 311 -20.56 -15.35 18.22
CA ARG A 311 -20.56 -16.66 18.89
C ARG A 311 -21.36 -16.62 20.20
N LEU A 312 -21.16 -15.59 21.01
CA LEU A 312 -21.95 -15.36 22.23
C LEU A 312 -23.43 -15.13 21.93
N GLU A 313 -23.75 -14.49 20.81
CA GLU A 313 -25.12 -14.28 20.33
C GLU A 313 -25.78 -15.62 19.93
N ARG A 314 -25.07 -16.48 19.20
CA ARG A 314 -25.55 -17.84 18.88
C ARG A 314 -25.78 -18.70 20.12
N GLN A 315 -25.02 -18.45 21.18
CA GLN A 315 -25.20 -19.13 22.46
C GLN A 315 -26.31 -18.51 23.31
N GLY A 316 -27.00 -17.47 22.83
CA GLY A 316 -28.06 -16.80 23.56
C GLY A 316 -27.57 -16.13 24.84
N ILE A 317 -26.33 -15.62 24.85
CA ILE A 317 -25.74 -14.94 26.02
C ILE A 317 -25.76 -13.42 25.82
N VAL A 318 -25.61 -12.96 24.58
CA VAL A 318 -25.65 -11.55 24.22
C VAL A 318 -26.62 -11.28 23.08
N GLU A 319 -27.20 -10.10 23.07
CA GLU A 319 -28.00 -9.56 21.97
C GLU A 319 -27.28 -8.37 21.36
N VAL A 320 -27.27 -8.29 20.02
CA VAL A 320 -26.60 -7.20 19.30
C VAL A 320 -27.64 -6.29 18.65
N GLU A 321 -27.65 -5.02 19.05
CA GLU A 321 -28.47 -3.97 18.44
C GLU A 321 -27.60 -2.95 17.71
N LYS A 322 -28.02 -2.54 16.51
CA LYS A 322 -27.35 -1.45 15.77
C LYS A 322 -27.93 -0.11 16.20
N LYS A 323 -27.11 0.74 16.81
CA LYS A 323 -27.49 2.09 17.23
C LYS A 323 -26.42 3.09 16.78
N ASP A 324 -26.83 4.15 16.08
CA ASP A 324 -25.94 5.24 15.64
C ASP A 324 -24.68 4.75 14.88
N GLU A 325 -24.89 3.85 13.91
CA GLU A 325 -23.83 3.21 13.10
C GLU A 325 -22.86 2.30 13.86
N GLN A 326 -23.08 2.09 15.16
CA GLN A 326 -22.29 1.22 16.01
C GLN A 326 -23.11 0.04 16.52
N ASN A 327 -22.44 -1.07 16.80
CA ASN A 327 -23.06 -2.25 17.38
C ASN A 327 -22.97 -2.17 18.91
N ILE A 328 -24.11 -2.21 19.58
CA ILE A 328 -24.23 -2.32 21.04
C ILE A 328 -24.52 -3.78 21.38
N VAL A 329 -23.74 -4.32 22.31
CA VAL A 329 -23.86 -5.69 22.81
C VAL A 329 -24.49 -5.63 24.20
N LYS A 330 -25.64 -6.26 24.39
CA LYS A 330 -26.35 -6.36 25.68
C LYS A 330 -26.34 -7.79 26.19
N LEU A 331 -26.20 -8.01 27.49
CA LEU A 331 -26.41 -9.34 28.08
C LEU A 331 -27.90 -9.65 28.11
N THR A 332 -28.29 -10.85 27.66
CA THR A 332 -29.68 -11.27 27.78
C THR A 332 -29.97 -11.78 29.19
N SER A 333 -31.14 -11.44 29.72
CA SER A 333 -31.65 -11.93 31.01
C SER A 333 -32.45 -13.23 30.87
N LYS A 334 -32.65 -13.73 29.65
CA LYS A 334 -33.34 -14.99 29.36
C LYS A 334 -32.32 -16.01 28.89
N LEU A 335 -31.87 -16.86 29.82
CA LEU A 335 -31.30 -18.15 29.45
C LEU A 335 -32.46 -19.00 28.93
N GLU A 336 -32.64 -19.02 27.61
CA GLU A 336 -33.58 -19.90 26.95
C GLU A 336 -32.90 -21.27 26.78
N ASP A 337 -33.39 -22.27 27.52
CA ASP A 337 -32.95 -23.66 27.41
C ASP A 337 -33.28 -24.17 25.98
N PRO A 338 -32.34 -24.83 25.29
CA PRO A 338 -32.63 -25.43 24.00
C PRO A 338 -33.25 -26.81 24.25
N ASP A 339 -34.58 -26.89 24.29
CA ASP A 339 -35.35 -28.11 24.03
C ASP A 339 -36.81 -27.75 23.66
N GLU A 340 -37.07 -27.56 22.36
CA GLU A 340 -38.21 -28.18 21.63
C GLU A 340 -38.02 -28.11 20.11
#